data_AF-A5JN16-F1
#
_entry.id   AF-A5JN16-F1
#
_cell.length_a   1.000
_cell.length_b   1.000
_cell.length_c   1.000
_cell.angle_alpha   90.00
_cell.angle_beta   90.00
_cell.angle_gamma   90.00
#
_symmetry.space_group_name_H-M   'P 1'
#
loop_
_entity.id
_entity.type
_entity.pdbx_description
1 polymer ?
#
loop_
_entity_poly.entity_id
_entity_poly.type
_entity_poly.pdbx_seq_one_letter_code
_entity_poly.pdbx_strand_id
1 'polypeptide(L)'
;LLDAINQYGSYPVRIVGEQQRVETVSQVSAVHSGGTQAVALIAEVDLVTTAVGPQILAKIAGTIAQGLIKRQENGNTAPLNIIACENMVRGTSQLKQHVLAQLPQETQAWVSQHVGFVDSAV
;
A
#
# COMPACT_ATOMS: atom_id res chain seq x y z
N LEU A 1 11.07 -8.04 -12.77
CA LEU A 1 10.89 -8.24 -11.30
C LEU A 1 9.54 -8.86 -10.99
N LEU A 2 8.42 -8.29 -11.44
CA LEU A 2 7.07 -8.85 -11.23
C LEU A 2 7.00 -10.33 -11.64
N ASP A 3 7.46 -10.67 -12.84
CA ASP A 3 7.45 -12.04 -13.35
C ASP A 3 8.25 -12.99 -12.46
N ALA A 4 9.41 -12.56 -11.96
CA ALA A 4 10.23 -13.37 -11.08
C ALA A 4 9.54 -13.61 -9.72
N ILE A 5 8.93 -12.58 -9.12
CA ILE A 5 8.18 -12.74 -7.86
C ILE A 5 7.04 -13.74 -8.06
N ASN A 6 6.29 -13.63 -9.15
CA ASN A 6 5.17 -14.52 -9.44
C ASN A 6 5.62 -15.93 -9.84
N GLN A 7 6.75 -16.07 -10.52
CA GLN A 7 7.31 -17.37 -10.92
C GLN A 7 7.82 -18.15 -9.70
N TYR A 8 8.52 -17.50 -8.77
CA TYR A 8 9.18 -18.18 -7.66
C TYR A 8 8.34 -18.18 -6.37
N GLY A 9 7.43 -17.23 -6.20
CA GLY A 9 6.60 -17.09 -4.99
C GLY A 9 7.39 -16.89 -3.69
N SER A 10 8.69 -16.66 -3.79
CA SER A 10 9.64 -16.58 -2.68
C SER A 10 10.96 -15.93 -3.10
N TYR A 11 11.72 -15.42 -2.13
CA TYR A 11 13.09 -14.93 -2.33
C TYR A 11 13.91 -14.98 -1.03
N PRO A 12 15.23 -15.20 -1.11
CA PRO A 12 16.10 -15.16 0.06
C PRO A 12 16.44 -13.71 0.45
N VAL A 13 16.42 -13.44 1.75
CA VAL A 13 16.93 -12.22 2.36
C VAL A 13 18.17 -12.60 3.18
N ARG A 14 19.32 -12.05 2.78
CA ARG A 14 20.56 -12.23 3.53
C ARG A 14 20.65 -11.14 4.59
N ILE A 15 20.62 -11.56 5.85
CA ILE A 15 20.76 -10.68 7.01
C ILE A 15 22.23 -10.74 7.44
N VAL A 16 22.90 -9.58 7.40
CA VAL A 16 24.34 -9.45 7.67
C VAL A 16 24.54 -8.57 8.89
N GLY A 17 25.32 -9.07 9.86
CA GLY A 17 25.64 -8.42 11.13
C GLY A 17 26.75 -9.21 11.83
N GLU A 18 26.74 -9.28 13.15
CA GLU A 18 27.69 -10.14 13.91
C GLU A 18 27.57 -11.62 13.53
N GLN A 19 26.34 -12.08 13.23
CA GLN A 19 26.08 -13.40 12.68
C GLN A 19 25.40 -13.25 11.32
N GLN A 20 25.91 -13.98 10.32
CA GLN A 20 25.29 -14.03 9.00
C GLN A 20 24.25 -15.14 8.95
N ARG A 21 23.04 -14.81 8.50
CA ARG A 21 22.00 -15.81 8.20
C ARG A 21 21.22 -15.43 6.96
N VAL A 22 20.56 -16.43 6.37
CA VAL A 22 19.65 -16.24 5.23
C VAL A 22 18.27 -16.69 5.68
N GLU A 23 17.29 -15.79 5.55
CA GLU A 23 15.87 -16.08 5.79
C GLU A 23 15.14 -16.07 4.46
N THR A 24 14.18 -16.97 4.27
CA THR A 24 13.39 -17.02 3.03
C THR A 24 12.03 -16.38 3.26
N VAL A 25 11.72 -15.36 2.48
CA VAL A 25 10.36 -14.81 2.39
C VAL A 25 9.59 -15.65 1.37
N SER A 26 8.40 -16.11 1.73
CA SER A 26 7.55 -16.97 0.89
C SER A 26 6.12 -16.47 0.87
N GLN A 27 5.28 -17.06 -0.01
CA GLN A 27 3.87 -16.71 -0.20
C GLN A 27 3.70 -15.26 -0.70
N VAL A 28 4.59 -14.86 -1.60
CA VAL A 28 4.55 -13.53 -2.23
C VAL A 28 4.03 -13.63 -3.67
N SER A 29 3.31 -12.59 -4.08
CA SER A 29 2.93 -12.34 -5.47
C SER A 29 3.05 -10.85 -5.75
N ALA A 30 3.03 -10.47 -7.03
CA ALA A 30 3.20 -9.09 -7.44
C ALA A 30 2.27 -8.72 -8.59
N VAL A 31 1.74 -7.51 -8.52
CA VAL A 31 0.94 -6.89 -9.58
C VAL A 31 1.56 -5.55 -9.97
N HIS A 32 1.24 -5.07 -11.16
CA HIS A 32 1.65 -3.73 -11.57
C HIS A 32 0.91 -2.66 -10.74
N SER A 33 1.65 -1.74 -10.11
CA SER A 33 1.09 -0.75 -9.19
C SER A 33 0.11 0.23 -9.85
N GLY A 34 0.26 0.52 -11.14
CA GLY A 34 -0.70 1.32 -11.92
C GLY A 34 -1.82 0.50 -12.59
N GLY A 35 -1.93 -0.80 -12.32
CA GLY A 35 -2.88 -1.69 -12.98
C GLY A 35 -4.21 -1.86 -12.23
N THR A 36 -5.24 -2.35 -12.93
CA THR A 36 -6.57 -2.63 -12.36
C THR A 36 -6.56 -3.71 -11.27
N GLN A 37 -5.58 -4.62 -11.31
CA GLN A 37 -5.39 -5.63 -10.27
C GLN A 37 -5.00 -5.00 -8.92
N ALA A 38 -4.16 -3.96 -8.91
CA ALA A 38 -3.79 -3.26 -7.69
C ALA A 38 -5.01 -2.59 -7.05
N VAL A 39 -5.84 -1.93 -7.86
CA VAL A 39 -7.13 -1.35 -7.44
C VAL A 39 -8.04 -2.41 -6.81
N ALA A 40 -8.15 -3.58 -7.44
CA ALA A 40 -8.95 -4.68 -6.91
C ALA A 40 -8.41 -5.21 -5.58
N LEU A 41 -7.09 -5.33 -5.41
CA LEU A 41 -6.50 -5.77 -4.14
C LEU A 41 -6.72 -4.75 -3.02
N ILE A 42 -6.54 -3.45 -3.29
CA ILE A 42 -6.78 -2.39 -2.29
C ILE A 42 -8.23 -2.42 -1.79
N ALA A 43 -9.18 -2.82 -2.63
CA ALA A 43 -10.58 -2.97 -2.24
C ALA A 43 -10.83 -4.11 -1.24
N GLU A 44 -9.91 -5.08 -1.11
CA GLU A 44 -10.12 -6.29 -0.33
C GLU A 44 -9.20 -6.40 0.90
N VAL A 45 -7.95 -5.93 0.82
CA VAL A 45 -6.93 -6.13 1.88
C VAL A 45 -7.24 -5.37 3.18
N ASP A 46 -6.60 -5.79 4.26
CA ASP A 46 -6.70 -5.13 5.57
C ASP A 46 -5.58 -4.09 5.82
N LEU A 47 -4.49 -4.18 5.05
CA LEU A 47 -3.30 -3.36 5.22
C LEU A 47 -2.69 -3.00 3.85
N VAL A 48 -2.32 -1.73 3.69
CA VAL A 48 -1.51 -1.24 2.57
C VAL A 48 -0.25 -0.58 3.13
N THR A 49 0.92 -1.02 2.67
CA THR A 49 2.21 -0.42 3.04
C THR A 49 2.97 0.10 1.83
N THR A 50 3.79 1.14 1.98
CA THR A 50 4.63 1.67 0.89
C THR A 50 6.09 1.81 1.30
N ALA A 51 7.00 1.66 0.33
CA ALA A 51 8.44 1.95 0.45
C ALA A 51 8.99 2.33 -0.94
N VAL A 52 8.45 3.40 -1.53
CA VAL A 52 8.62 3.80 -2.94
C VAL A 52 9.34 5.14 -3.13
N GLY A 53 9.54 5.90 -2.07
CA GLY A 53 10.11 7.24 -2.04
C GLY A 53 9.10 8.37 -2.32
N PRO A 54 9.40 9.62 -1.90
CA PRO A 54 8.50 10.77 -1.97
C PRO A 54 7.95 11.04 -3.37
N GLN A 55 8.79 10.92 -4.39
CA GLN A 55 8.42 11.23 -5.78
C GLN A 55 7.38 10.25 -6.34
N ILE A 56 7.33 9.03 -5.80
CA ILE A 56 6.42 7.98 -6.28
C ILE A 56 5.13 7.92 -5.44
N LEU A 57 5.15 8.38 -4.19
CA LEU A 57 3.95 8.46 -3.33
C LEU A 57 2.78 9.18 -4.02
N ALA A 58 3.04 10.33 -4.65
CA ALA A 58 2.02 11.07 -5.38
C ALA A 58 1.48 10.30 -6.60
N LYS A 59 2.31 9.47 -7.24
CA LYS A 59 1.91 8.67 -8.42
C LYS A 59 1.01 7.50 -8.05
N ILE A 60 1.27 6.85 -6.91
CA ILE A 60 0.45 5.71 -6.45
C ILE A 60 -0.85 6.14 -5.77
N ALA A 61 -0.96 7.40 -5.37
CA ALA A 61 -2.15 7.93 -4.70
C ALA A 61 -3.43 7.77 -5.54
N GLY A 62 -3.35 7.85 -6.88
CA GLY A 62 -4.50 7.65 -7.75
C GLY A 62 -5.01 6.21 -7.75
N THR A 63 -4.11 5.23 -7.77
CA THR A 63 -4.49 3.81 -7.63
C THR A 63 -5.12 3.54 -6.27
N ILE A 64 -4.56 4.12 -5.21
CA ILE A 64 -5.13 4.01 -3.86
C ILE A 64 -6.54 4.62 -3.82
N ALA A 65 -6.73 5.83 -4.35
CA ALA A 65 -8.03 6.48 -4.41
C ALA A 65 -9.07 5.62 -5.16
N GLN A 66 -8.71 5.07 -6.32
CA GLN A 66 -9.58 4.17 -7.07
C GLN A 66 -9.91 2.89 -6.28
N GLY A 67 -8.93 2.33 -5.56
CA GLY A 67 -9.13 1.17 -4.71
C GLY A 67 -10.09 1.44 -3.55
N LEU A 68 -10.00 2.63 -2.94
CA LEU A 68 -10.89 3.06 -1.86
C LEU A 68 -12.33 3.31 -2.36
N ILE A 69 -12.50 3.91 -3.54
CA ILE A 69 -13.81 4.05 -4.18
C ILE A 69 -14.43 2.67 -4.39
N LYS A 70 -13.67 1.74 -4.98
CA LYS A 70 -14.13 0.38 -5.21
C LYS A 70 -14.44 -0.35 -3.89
N ARG A 71 -13.64 -0.15 -2.85
CA ARG A 71 -13.90 -0.71 -1.51
C ARG A 71 -15.25 -0.25 -0.96
N GLN A 72 -15.55 1.04 -1.10
CA GLN A 72 -16.83 1.63 -0.70
C GLN A 72 -17.99 1.06 -1.54
N GLU A 73 -17.83 0.98 -2.86
CA GLU A 73 -18.83 0.41 -3.78
C GLU A 73 -19.14 -1.07 -3.48
N ASN A 74 -18.12 -1.84 -3.06
CA ASN A 74 -18.27 -3.22 -2.62
C ASN A 74 -18.97 -3.35 -1.24
N GLY A 75 -19.24 -2.23 -0.56
CA GLY A 75 -19.80 -2.23 0.80
C GLY A 75 -18.85 -2.77 1.87
N ASN A 76 -17.54 -2.83 1.58
CA ASN A 76 -16.55 -3.36 2.51
C ASN A 76 -16.17 -2.32 3.56
N THR A 77 -16.81 -2.37 4.72
CA THR A 77 -16.57 -1.48 5.86
C THR A 77 -15.52 -2.01 6.84
N ALA A 78 -14.84 -3.12 6.54
CA ALA A 78 -13.76 -3.61 7.39
C ALA A 78 -12.63 -2.57 7.46
N PRO A 79 -12.12 -2.25 8.67
CA PRO A 79 -11.08 -1.24 8.83
C PRO A 79 -9.85 -1.52 7.96
N LEU A 80 -9.42 -0.52 7.20
CA LEU A 80 -8.20 -0.58 6.40
C LEU A 80 -7.16 0.37 7.01
N ASN A 81 -5.94 -0.12 7.24
CA ASN A 81 -4.82 0.74 7.58
C ASN A 81 -3.88 0.93 6.39
N ILE A 82 -3.45 2.17 6.18
CA ILE A 82 -2.43 2.54 5.20
C ILE A 82 -1.23 3.10 5.97
N ILE A 83 -0.04 2.58 5.69
CA ILE A 83 1.22 2.94 6.38
C ILE A 83 2.31 3.18 5.34
N ALA A 84 2.75 4.42 5.17
CA ALA A 84 3.91 4.72 4.33
C ALA A 84 5.19 4.52 5.16
N CYS A 85 5.95 3.47 4.84
CA CYS A 85 7.25 3.13 5.45
C CYS A 85 8.38 3.80 4.66
N GLU A 86 8.28 5.12 4.53
CA GLU A 86 9.22 5.93 3.76
C GLU A 86 10.25 6.58 4.69
N ASN A 87 11.43 6.91 4.16
CA ASN A 87 12.39 7.76 4.85
C ASN A 87 11.94 9.24 4.81
N MET A 88 10.82 9.53 5.46
CA MET A 88 10.15 10.83 5.47
C MET A 88 9.45 11.04 6.82
N VAL A 89 9.52 12.27 7.33
CA VAL A 89 8.70 12.65 8.49
C VAL A 89 7.24 12.70 8.05
N ARG A 90 6.40 11.91 8.74
CA ARG A 90 4.95 11.81 8.48
C ARG A 90 4.61 11.49 7.02
N GLY A 91 5.30 10.50 6.44
CA GLY A 91 5.10 10.09 5.06
C GLY A 91 3.65 9.68 4.76
N THR A 92 2.98 9.03 5.71
CA THR A 92 1.59 8.57 5.54
C THR A 92 0.61 9.74 5.54
N SER A 93 0.84 10.75 6.37
CA SER A 93 0.08 12.00 6.34
C SER A 93 0.20 12.73 4.99
N GLN A 94 1.38 12.71 4.37
CA GLN A 94 1.57 13.29 3.03
C GLN A 94 0.85 12.45 1.96
N LEU A 95 0.94 11.12 2.03
CA LEU A 95 0.18 10.23 1.16
C LEU A 95 -1.33 10.46 1.29
N LYS A 96 -1.85 10.63 2.51
CA LYS A 96 -3.26 10.96 2.78
C LYS A 96 -3.70 12.18 1.99
N GLN A 97 -2.91 13.26 1.98
CA GLN A 97 -3.24 14.48 1.23
C GLN A 97 -3.38 14.21 -0.27
N HIS A 98 -2.43 13.46 -0.86
CA HIS A 98 -2.48 13.09 -2.28
C HIS A 98 -3.67 12.19 -2.63
N VAL A 99 -4.05 11.28 -1.73
CA VAL A 99 -5.20 10.38 -1.92
C VAL A 99 -6.51 11.16 -1.81
N LEU A 100 -6.70 11.95 -0.75
CA LEU A 100 -7.93 12.73 -0.54
C LEU A 100 -8.17 13.73 -1.67
N ALA A 101 -7.11 14.35 -2.22
CA ALA A 101 -7.22 15.27 -3.36
C ALA A 101 -7.78 14.62 -4.65
N GLN A 102 -7.81 13.29 -4.72
CA GLN A 102 -8.31 12.52 -5.86
C GLN A 102 -9.67 11.86 -5.59
N LEU A 103 -10.22 12.02 -4.39
CA LEU A 103 -11.48 11.40 -3.98
C LEU A 103 -12.66 12.39 -4.09
N PRO A 104 -13.84 11.93 -4.57
CA PRO A 104 -15.09 12.65 -4.42
C PRO A 104 -15.41 12.91 -2.94
N GLN A 105 -16.12 14.01 -2.65
CA GLN A 105 -16.41 14.44 -1.28
C GLN A 105 -17.16 13.38 -0.44
N GLU A 106 -18.10 12.66 -1.06
CA GLU A 106 -18.83 11.56 -0.42
C GLU A 106 -17.89 10.43 0.02
N THR A 107 -16.96 10.02 -0.85
CA THR A 107 -15.96 9.00 -0.53
C THR A 107 -14.98 9.48 0.54
N GLN A 108 -14.63 10.77 0.59
CA GLN A 108 -13.76 11.29 1.66
C GLN A 108 -14.39 11.10 3.05
N ALA A 109 -15.71 11.33 3.18
CA ALA A 109 -16.42 11.10 4.44
C ALA A 109 -16.37 9.62 4.84
N TRP A 110 -16.61 8.72 3.88
CA TRP A 110 -16.52 7.28 4.11
C TRP A 110 -15.10 6.86 4.52
N VAL A 111 -14.07 7.34 3.82
CA VAL A 111 -12.65 7.07 4.11
C VAL A 111 -12.28 7.53 5.53
N SER A 112 -12.80 8.68 5.98
CA SER A 112 -12.52 9.18 7.34
C SER A 112 -13.00 8.26 8.47
N GLN A 113 -14.00 7.41 8.20
CA GLN A 113 -14.60 6.50 9.17
C GLN A 113 -14.00 5.09 9.14
N HIS A 114 -13.50 4.65 7.97
CA HIS A 114 -13.10 3.26 7.74
C HIS A 114 -11.62 3.06 7.45
N VAL A 115 -10.86 4.15 7.18
CA VAL A 115 -9.46 4.06 6.75
C VAL A 115 -8.55 4.85 7.67
N GLY A 116 -7.60 4.15 8.31
CA GLY A 116 -6.51 4.73 9.08
C GLY A 116 -5.32 5.08 8.19
N PHE A 117 -4.87 6.33 8.25
CA PHE A 117 -3.56 6.74 7.70
C PHE A 117 -2.60 6.89 8.87
N VAL A 118 -1.73 5.90 9.08
CA VAL A 118 -0.86 5.79 10.26
C VAL A 118 0.57 6.16 9.88
N ASP A 119 1.07 7.27 10.44
CA ASP A 119 2.47 7.64 10.27
C ASP A 119 3.41 6.63 10.95
N SER A 120 4.56 6.38 10.33
CA SER A 120 5.57 5.44 10.82
C SER A 120 6.97 6.06 10.85
N ALA A 121 7.90 5.42 11.55
CA ALA A 121 9.33 5.66 11.49
C ALA A 121 10.03 4.30 11.33
N VAL A 122 10.87 4.18 10.32
CA VAL A 122 11.53 2.93 9.90
C VAL A 122 13.02 3.10 9.67
#